data_AF-A0A523RIU9-F1
#
_entry.id   AF-A0A523RIU9-F1
#
_cell.length_a   1.000
_cell.length_b   1.000
_cell.length_c   1.000
_cell.angle_alpha   90.00
_cell.angle_beta   90.00
_cell.angle_gamma   90.00
#
_symmetry.space_group_name_H-M   'P 1'
#
loop_
_entity.id
_entity.type
_entity.pdbx_description
1 polymer ?
#
loop_
_entity_poly.entity_id
_entity_poly.type
_entity_poly.pdbx_seq_one_letter_code
_entity_poly.pdbx_strand_id
1 'polypeptide(L)'
;MPNWIMHSKWAKKAGIDKFIADFVNRNIDYGTSWAFAEGAIEYCVDEYESAVAKQLNFFHQKDLEEKYNHNTYVKAFYLHHLLDYFKETRINIYEINAVFDQFLKEKIETETINNEGDKVNFSKEIHQIFDFLRKNKEELYSDLKGGYFTN
;
A
#
# COMPACT_ATOMS: atom_id res chain seq x y z
N MET A 1 -9.07 -8.60 15.35
CA MET A 1 -8.39 -8.14 14.12
C MET A 1 -9.36 -7.27 13.36
N PRO A 2 -8.96 -6.10 12.84
CA PRO A 2 -9.78 -5.38 11.87
C PRO A 2 -10.15 -6.39 10.78
N ASN A 3 -11.42 -6.43 10.40
CA ASN A 3 -11.83 -7.32 9.33
C ASN A 3 -11.37 -6.64 8.04
N TRP A 4 -10.16 -6.96 7.55
CA TRP A 4 -9.57 -6.47 6.28
C TRP A 4 -10.36 -6.95 5.05
N ILE A 5 -11.65 -7.24 5.19
CA ILE A 5 -12.54 -7.78 4.15
C ILE A 5 -12.45 -6.93 2.88
N MET A 6 -12.54 -5.61 3.03
CA MET A 6 -12.42 -4.69 1.90
C MET A 6 -11.02 -4.77 1.27
N HIS A 7 -9.95 -4.64 2.05
CA HIS A 7 -8.57 -4.72 1.56
C HIS A 7 -8.28 -6.05 0.86
N SER A 8 -8.69 -7.18 1.45
CA SER A 8 -8.53 -8.51 0.86
C SER A 8 -9.35 -8.68 -0.43
N LYS A 9 -10.58 -8.13 -0.48
CA LYS A 9 -11.42 -8.13 -1.70
C LYS A 9 -10.72 -7.39 -2.83
N TRP A 10 -10.25 -6.17 -2.56
CA TRP A 10 -9.60 -5.32 -3.57
C TRP A 10 -8.23 -5.86 -3.97
N ALA A 11 -7.46 -6.44 -3.05
CA ALA A 11 -6.18 -7.09 -3.36
C ALA A 11 -6.38 -8.27 -4.31
N LYS A 12 -7.34 -9.15 -3.99
CA LYS A 12 -7.71 -10.28 -4.87
C LYS A 12 -8.14 -9.78 -6.25
N LYS A 13 -8.95 -8.72 -6.31
CA LYS A 13 -9.42 -8.13 -7.57
C LYS A 13 -8.29 -7.48 -8.38
N ALA A 14 -7.25 -6.97 -7.72
CA ALA A 14 -6.03 -6.45 -8.33
C ALA A 14 -5.05 -7.56 -8.78
N GLY A 15 -5.36 -8.83 -8.51
CA GLY A 15 -4.48 -9.96 -8.81
C GLY A 15 -3.33 -10.13 -7.81
N ILE A 16 -3.41 -9.51 -6.64
CA ILE A 16 -2.43 -9.65 -5.56
C ILE A 16 -2.77 -10.91 -4.77
N ASP A 17 -1.77 -11.76 -4.56
CA ASP A 17 -1.94 -13.00 -3.80
C ASP A 17 -2.39 -12.71 -2.36
N LYS A 18 -3.26 -13.59 -1.84
CA LYS A 18 -3.85 -13.42 -0.50
C LYS A 18 -2.78 -13.40 0.59
N PHE A 19 -1.75 -14.23 0.48
CA PHE A 19 -0.66 -14.27 1.46
C PHE A 19 0.08 -12.93 1.50
N ILE A 20 0.41 -12.37 0.33
CA ILE A 20 1.07 -11.07 0.21
C ILE A 20 0.17 -9.97 0.79
N ALA A 21 -1.11 -9.94 0.41
CA ALA A 21 -2.06 -8.95 0.90
C ALA A 21 -2.21 -9.00 2.42
N ASP A 22 -2.39 -10.19 3.00
CA ASP A 22 -2.53 -10.37 4.45
C ASP A 22 -1.23 -10.01 5.20
N PHE A 23 -0.07 -10.34 4.61
CA PHE A 23 1.22 -9.98 5.16
C PHE A 23 1.39 -8.46 5.22
N VAL A 24 1.10 -7.77 4.12
CA VAL A 24 1.22 -6.31 4.02
C VAL A 24 0.25 -5.62 4.97
N ASN A 25 -1.04 -6.00 4.95
CA ASN A 25 -2.05 -5.43 5.84
C ASN A 25 -1.65 -5.56 7.32
N ARG A 26 -1.11 -6.72 7.70
CA ARG A 26 -0.66 -6.95 9.09
C ARG A 26 0.53 -6.06 9.45
N ASN A 27 1.51 -5.93 8.56
CA ASN A 27 2.70 -5.11 8.80
C ASN A 27 2.36 -3.62 8.90
N ILE A 28 1.39 -3.14 8.13
CA ILE A 28 0.98 -1.73 8.20
C ILE A 28 0.20 -1.46 9.50
N ASP A 29 -0.83 -2.25 9.80
CA ASP A 29 -1.73 -1.98 10.94
C ASP A 29 -1.12 -2.27 12.31
N TYR A 30 -0.29 -3.31 12.42
CA TYR A 30 0.32 -3.71 13.68
C TYR A 30 1.76 -3.22 13.83
N GLY A 31 2.23 -2.42 12.87
CA GLY A 31 3.60 -1.93 12.79
C GLY A 31 4.59 -2.98 12.32
N THR A 32 5.81 -2.52 12.04
CA THR A 32 6.94 -3.33 11.54
C THR A 32 7.90 -3.74 12.64
N SER A 33 7.65 -3.37 13.90
CA SER A 33 8.54 -3.66 15.04
C SER A 33 8.79 -5.16 15.25
N TRP A 34 7.88 -6.04 14.83
CA TRP A 34 8.09 -7.49 14.82
C TRP A 34 8.83 -7.99 13.57
N ALA A 35 8.83 -7.24 12.47
CA ALA A 35 9.59 -7.54 11.25
C ALA A 35 11.05 -7.08 11.37
N PHE A 36 11.35 -6.17 12.30
CA PHE A 36 12.69 -5.67 12.62
C PHE A 36 13.27 -6.21 13.94
N ALA A 37 12.57 -7.11 14.65
CA ALA A 37 13.06 -7.70 15.88
C ALA A 37 13.87 -8.99 15.63
N GLU A 38 15.12 -8.98 16.11
CA GLU A 38 16.15 -10.02 16.10
C GLU A 38 16.80 -10.34 14.73
N GLY A 39 18.00 -9.77 14.52
CA GLY A 39 18.90 -10.14 13.42
C GLY A 39 18.63 -9.47 12.08
N ALA A 40 17.63 -8.59 12.00
CA ALA A 40 17.43 -7.75 10.83
C ALA A 40 18.66 -6.85 10.64
N ILE A 41 19.28 -6.98 9.46
CA ILE A 41 20.35 -6.13 8.95
C ILE A 41 20.11 -4.70 9.44
N GLU A 42 21.14 -4.10 10.02
CA GLU A 42 21.16 -2.70 10.38
C GLU A 42 21.03 -1.92 9.06
N TYR A 43 19.79 -1.78 8.59
CA TYR A 43 19.45 -0.93 7.47
C TYR A 43 20.04 0.43 7.85
N CYS A 44 20.77 1.07 6.92
CA CYS A 44 21.32 2.41 7.17
C CYS A 44 20.16 3.39 7.27
N VAL A 45 19.53 3.43 8.44
CA VAL A 45 18.32 4.19 8.70
C VAL A 45 18.78 5.53 9.26
N ASP A 46 18.70 6.55 8.42
CA ASP A 46 18.79 7.93 8.90
C ASP A 46 17.63 8.17 9.90
N GLU A 47 17.92 8.77 11.06
CA GLU A 47 16.95 8.97 12.15
C GLU A 47 15.74 9.82 11.72
N TYR A 48 15.82 10.47 10.56
CA TYR A 48 14.82 11.38 10.00
C TYR A 48 13.88 10.75 8.96
N GLU A 49 14.05 9.48 8.58
CA GLU A 49 13.21 8.86 7.55
C GLU A 49 11.79 8.55 8.09
N SER A 50 10.76 8.91 7.31
CA SER A 50 9.36 8.71 7.69
C SER A 50 9.03 7.21 7.87
N ALA A 51 8.10 6.87 8.78
CA ALA A 51 7.70 5.48 8.97
C ALA A 51 7.16 4.83 7.68
N VAL A 52 6.52 5.64 6.84
CA VAL A 52 6.00 5.25 5.53
C VAL A 52 7.13 4.91 4.55
N ALA A 53 8.20 5.72 4.49
CA ALA A 53 9.37 5.43 3.66
C ALA A 53 10.07 4.13 4.09
N LYS A 54 10.19 3.88 5.41
CA LYS A 54 10.77 2.62 5.94
C LYS A 54 9.93 1.40 5.55
N GLN A 55 8.60 1.51 5.63
CA GLN A 55 7.69 0.47 5.19
C GLN A 55 7.80 0.22 3.68
N LEU A 56 7.85 1.29 2.88
CA LEU A 56 8.01 1.20 1.43
C LEU A 56 9.33 0.50 1.05
N ASN A 57 10.44 0.88 1.67
CA ASN A 57 11.73 0.20 1.46
C ASN A 57 11.64 -1.28 1.82
N PHE A 58 11.09 -1.61 3.00
CA PHE A 58 10.95 -2.99 3.43
C PHE A 58 10.16 -3.85 2.42
N PHE A 59 9.04 -3.34 1.91
CA PHE A 59 8.26 -4.06 0.90
C PHE A 59 8.96 -4.14 -0.45
N HIS A 60 9.73 -3.11 -0.83
CA HIS A 60 10.59 -3.19 -1.99
C HIS A 60 11.66 -4.29 -1.85
N GLN A 61 12.30 -4.42 -0.69
CA GLN A 61 13.25 -5.51 -0.44
C GLN A 61 12.57 -6.88 -0.57
N LYS A 62 11.32 -7.01 -0.11
CA LYS A 62 10.53 -8.23 -0.31
C LYS A 62 10.23 -8.52 -1.78
N ASP A 63 9.97 -7.50 -2.59
CA ASP A 63 9.81 -7.66 -4.03
C ASP A 63 11.11 -8.11 -4.73
N LEU A 64 12.28 -7.74 -4.21
CA LEU A 64 13.58 -8.23 -4.71
C LEU A 64 13.86 -9.70 -4.35
N GLU A 65 13.29 -10.20 -3.25
CA GLU A 65 13.33 -11.62 -2.88
C GLU A 65 12.41 -12.49 -3.76
N GLU A 66 11.41 -11.91 -4.42
CA GLU A 66 10.50 -12.64 -5.30
C GLU A 66 11.19 -13.10 -6.60
N LYS A 67 10.95 -14.36 -6.98
CA LYS A 67 11.49 -14.95 -8.22
C LYS A 67 11.13 -14.14 -9.49
N TYR A 68 9.97 -13.51 -9.49
CA TYR A 68 9.51 -12.63 -10.54
C TYR A 68 9.16 -11.29 -9.91
N ASN A 69 10.12 -10.36 -9.93
CA ASN A 69 9.95 -9.04 -9.35
C ASN A 69 8.88 -8.24 -10.12
N HIS A 70 7.64 -8.32 -9.64
CA HIS A 70 6.48 -7.63 -10.20
C HIS A 70 6.02 -6.45 -9.35
N ASN A 71 6.83 -6.06 -8.36
CA ASN A 71 6.51 -5.05 -7.35
C ASN A 71 5.17 -5.35 -6.65
N THR A 72 4.91 -6.62 -6.32
CA THR A 72 3.63 -7.09 -5.78
C THR A 72 3.40 -6.60 -4.36
N TYR A 73 4.46 -6.62 -3.52
CA TYR A 73 4.42 -6.11 -2.16
C TYR A 73 4.25 -4.59 -2.14
N VAL A 74 4.99 -3.85 -2.98
CA VAL A 74 4.84 -2.39 -3.13
C VAL A 74 3.44 -2.02 -3.63
N LYS A 75 2.88 -2.76 -4.59
CA LYS A 75 1.49 -2.56 -5.06
C LYS A 75 0.47 -2.80 -3.96
N ALA A 76 0.64 -3.86 -3.16
CA ALA A 76 -0.22 -4.15 -2.02
C ALA A 76 -0.13 -3.04 -0.95
N PHE A 77 1.06 -2.51 -0.71
CA PHE A 77 1.30 -1.38 0.19
C PHE A 77 0.52 -0.13 -0.26
N TYR A 78 0.64 0.26 -1.53
CA TYR A 78 -0.12 1.41 -2.04
C TYR A 78 -1.63 1.17 -2.01
N LEU A 79 -2.08 -0.04 -2.36
CA LEU A 79 -3.49 -0.37 -2.30
C LEU A 79 -4.04 -0.19 -0.89
N HIS A 80 -3.33 -0.68 0.12
CA HIS A 80 -3.74 -0.55 1.52
C HIS A 80 -3.88 0.93 1.92
N HIS A 81 -2.83 1.73 1.72
CA HIS A 81 -2.86 3.13 2.12
C HIS A 81 -3.89 3.95 1.34
N LEU A 82 -4.10 3.67 0.05
CA LEU A 82 -5.14 4.31 -0.74
C LEU A 82 -6.53 3.99 -0.19
N LEU A 83 -6.85 2.72 0.06
CA LEU A 83 -8.15 2.31 0.60
C LEU A 83 -8.44 2.93 1.96
N ASP A 84 -7.43 3.06 2.82
CA ASP A 84 -7.55 3.73 4.12
C ASP A 84 -7.78 5.23 3.95
N TYR A 85 -6.99 5.88 3.12
CA TYR A 85 -7.16 7.32 2.85
C TYR A 85 -8.54 7.64 2.27
N PHE A 86 -8.99 6.79 1.36
CA PHE A 86 -10.31 6.82 0.74
C PHE A 86 -11.45 6.69 1.77
N LYS A 87 -11.26 5.84 2.78
CA LYS A 87 -12.20 5.68 3.88
C LYS A 87 -12.19 6.88 4.83
N GLU A 88 -11.01 7.40 5.15
CA GLU A 88 -10.83 8.57 6.03
C GLU A 88 -11.42 9.86 5.44
N THR A 89 -11.19 10.09 4.15
CA THR A 89 -11.64 11.30 3.43
C THR A 89 -13.11 11.28 3.02
N ARG A 90 -13.82 10.16 3.21
CA ARG A 90 -15.24 9.99 2.84
C ARG A 90 -15.50 10.40 1.38
N ILE A 91 -14.69 9.89 0.46
CA ILE A 91 -14.65 10.30 -0.96
C ILE A 91 -16.02 10.52 -1.59
N ASN A 92 -16.12 11.58 -2.40
CA ASN A 92 -17.09 11.69 -3.48
C ASN A 92 -16.51 11.10 -4.77
N ILE A 93 -17.25 10.20 -5.43
CA ILE A 93 -16.82 9.52 -6.67
C ILE A 93 -16.39 10.47 -7.80
N TYR A 94 -16.90 11.70 -7.82
CA TYR A 94 -16.53 12.74 -8.78
C TYR A 94 -15.17 13.39 -8.48
N GLU A 95 -14.67 13.27 -7.26
CA GLU A 95 -13.47 13.93 -6.76
C GLU A 95 -12.28 12.97 -6.60
N ILE A 96 -12.42 11.72 -7.03
CA ILE A 96 -11.43 10.66 -6.81
C ILE A 96 -10.00 11.03 -7.26
N ASN A 97 -9.86 11.81 -8.34
CA ASN A 97 -8.55 12.30 -8.79
C ASN A 97 -7.98 13.36 -7.83
N ALA A 98 -8.80 14.30 -7.36
CA ALA A 98 -8.35 15.33 -6.41
C ALA A 98 -7.95 14.71 -5.06
N VAL A 99 -8.69 13.69 -4.60
CA VAL A 99 -8.32 12.92 -3.41
C VAL A 99 -6.98 12.21 -3.63
N PHE A 100 -6.73 11.66 -4.82
CA PHE A 100 -5.45 11.03 -5.11
C PHE A 100 -4.28 12.02 -5.15
N ASP A 101 -4.47 13.21 -5.73
CA ASP A 101 -3.45 14.26 -5.73
C ASP A 101 -3.11 14.69 -4.29
N GLN A 102 -4.12 14.79 -3.43
CA GLN A 102 -3.93 15.09 -2.02
C GLN A 102 -3.20 13.95 -1.28
N PHE A 103 -3.56 12.69 -1.56
CA PHE A 103 -2.89 11.51 -1.03
C PHE A 103 -1.38 11.51 -1.33
N LEU A 104 -1.00 11.79 -2.58
CA LEU A 104 0.38 11.89 -3.03
C LEU A 104 1.16 13.00 -2.33
N LYS A 105 0.48 14.09 -1.95
CA LYS A 105 1.11 15.25 -1.33
C LYS A 105 1.28 15.10 0.18
N GLU A 106 0.33 14.45 0.85
CA GLU A 106 0.19 14.54 2.30
C GLU A 106 0.49 13.24 3.06
N LYS A 107 0.34 12.07 2.43
CA LYS A 107 0.28 10.81 3.17
C LYS A 107 1.28 9.75 2.74
N ILE A 108 1.72 9.76 1.48
CA ILE A 108 2.51 8.67 0.92
C ILE A 108 3.82 9.16 0.33
N GLU A 109 4.81 8.29 0.38
CA GLU A 109 6.07 8.47 -0.34
C GLU A 109 6.00 7.69 -1.65
N THR A 110 6.55 8.25 -2.73
CA THR A 110 6.65 7.55 -4.02
C THR A 110 8.06 7.06 -4.30
N GLU A 111 8.99 7.36 -3.40
CA GLU A 111 10.41 7.10 -3.57
C GLU A 111 11.00 6.62 -2.25
N THR A 112 12.02 5.78 -2.33
CA THR A 112 12.80 5.34 -1.16
C THR A 112 14.26 5.13 -1.56
N ILE A 113 15.12 4.92 -0.58
CA ILE A 113 16.53 4.58 -0.77
C ILE A 113 16.69 3.09 -0.51
N ASN A 114 17.19 2.34 -1.48
CA ASN A 114 17.45 0.91 -1.30
C ASN A 114 18.71 0.69 -0.42
N ASN A 115 19.02 -0.56 -0.10
CA ASN A 115 20.18 -0.92 0.72
C ASN A 115 21.53 -0.54 0.10
N GLU A 116 21.57 -0.29 -1.21
CA GLU A 116 22.77 0.10 -1.96
C GLU A 116 22.96 1.64 -1.97
N GLY A 117 22.01 2.39 -1.41
CA GLY A 117 22.02 3.85 -1.41
C GLY A 117 21.38 4.47 -2.66
N ASP A 118 20.82 3.65 -3.54
CA ASP A 118 20.17 4.13 -4.76
C ASP A 118 18.72 4.53 -4.51
N LYS A 119 18.33 5.64 -5.14
CA LYS A 119 16.96 6.14 -5.11
C LYS A 119 16.09 5.32 -6.06
N VAL A 120 15.06 4.68 -5.51
CA VAL A 120 14.08 3.90 -6.27
C VAL A 120 12.74 4.63 -6.27
N ASN A 121 12.13 4.76 -7.46
CA ASN A 121 10.86 5.45 -7.66
C ASN A 121 9.76 4.47 -8.05
N PHE A 122 8.64 4.54 -7.34
CA PHE A 122 7.46 3.68 -7.51
C PHE A 122 6.20 4.45 -7.93
N SER A 123 6.38 5.62 -8.55
CA SER A 123 5.29 6.42 -9.10
C SER A 123 4.46 5.60 -10.09
N LYS A 124 5.09 4.71 -10.87
CA LYS A 124 4.38 3.82 -11.79
C LYS A 124 3.42 2.88 -11.05
N GLU A 125 3.86 2.25 -9.96
CA GLU A 125 3.11 1.26 -9.19
C GLU A 125 1.89 1.91 -8.50
N ILE A 126 2.07 3.06 -7.87
CA ILE A 126 0.96 3.79 -7.24
C ILE A 126 -0.08 4.24 -8.27
N HIS A 127 0.36 4.73 -9.45
CA HIS A 127 -0.56 5.10 -10.52
C HIS A 127 -1.30 3.88 -11.11
N GLN A 128 -0.64 2.73 -11.22
CA GLN A 128 -1.29 1.48 -11.65
C GLN A 128 -2.41 1.07 -10.69
N ILE A 129 -2.17 1.13 -9.38
CA ILE A 129 -3.18 0.85 -8.36
C ILE A 129 -4.29 1.88 -8.38
N PHE A 130 -3.96 3.17 -8.48
CA PHE A 130 -4.95 4.22 -8.57
C PHE A 130 -5.84 4.06 -9.81
N ASP A 131 -5.27 3.80 -10.98
CA ASP A 131 -6.00 3.56 -12.22
C ASP A 131 -6.94 2.36 -12.11
N PHE A 132 -6.49 1.31 -11.43
CA PHE A 132 -7.32 0.14 -11.15
C PHE A 132 -8.53 0.51 -10.26
N LEU A 133 -8.31 1.23 -9.16
CA LEU A 133 -9.38 1.69 -8.27
C LEU A 133 -10.35 2.63 -8.99
N ARG A 134 -9.82 3.58 -9.77
CA ARG A 134 -10.57 4.54 -10.57
C ARG A 134 -11.45 3.89 -11.62
N LYS A 135 -10.96 2.84 -12.31
CA LYS A 135 -11.75 2.07 -13.28
C LYS A 135 -12.94 1.36 -12.64
N ASN A 136 -12.85 1.04 -11.34
CA ASN A 136 -13.89 0.34 -10.57
C ASN A 136 -14.55 1.25 -9.53
N LYS A 137 -14.52 2.58 -9.75
CA LYS A 137 -14.92 3.60 -8.76
C LYS A 137 -16.34 3.45 -8.19
N GLU A 138 -17.29 2.96 -8.97
CA GLU A 138 -18.69 2.76 -8.52
C GLU A 138 -18.76 1.66 -7.45
N GLU A 139 -18.10 0.53 -7.71
CA GLU A 139 -18.02 -0.58 -6.75
C GLU A 139 -17.20 -0.17 -5.51
N LEU A 140 -16.09 0.54 -5.73
CA LEU A 140 -15.27 1.09 -4.65
C LEU A 140 -16.08 1.99 -3.74
N TYR A 141 -16.86 2.91 -4.31
CA TYR A 141 -17.71 3.80 -3.53
C TYR A 141 -18.77 3.04 -2.73
N SER A 142 -19.41 2.04 -3.33
CA SER A 142 -20.35 1.15 -2.63
C SER A 142 -19.67 0.45 -1.46
N ASP A 143 -18.49 -0.14 -1.66
CA ASP A 143 -17.72 -0.80 -0.60
C ASP A 143 -17.33 0.18 0.51
N LEU A 144 -16.83 1.37 0.19
CA LEU A 144 -16.46 2.39 1.18
C LEU A 144 -17.66 2.85 2.05
N LYS A 145 -18.89 2.69 1.56
CA LYS A 145 -20.14 2.93 2.31
C LYS A 145 -20.65 1.71 3.08
N GLY A 146 -19.91 0.59 3.08
CA GLY A 146 -20.27 -0.65 3.77
C GLY A 146 -20.93 -1.71 2.89
N GLY A 147 -20.98 -1.52 1.57
CA GLY A 147 -21.57 -2.47 0.61
C GLY A 147 -20.82 -3.81 0.48
N TYR A 148 -19.66 -3.97 1.10
CA TYR A 148 -18.93 -5.24 1.12
C TYR A 148 -19.52 -6.28 2.09
N PHE A 149 -20.52 -5.92 2.90
CA PHE A 149 -21.26 -6.87 3.75
C PHE A 149 -22.45 -7.54 3.03
N THR A 150 -22.84 -7.05 1.85
CA THR A 150 -24.07 -7.47 1.17
C THR A 150 -23.86 -8.48 0.04
N ASN A 151 -22.63 -8.96 -0.19
CA ASN A 151 -22.28 -9.95 -1.22
C ASN A 151 -21.54 -11.15 -0.64
#